data_AF-A0A3D2CGE8-F1
#
_entry.id   AF-A0A3D2CGE8-F1
#
_cell.length_a   1.000
_cell.length_b   1.000
_cell.length_c   1.000
_cell.angle_alpha   90.00
_cell.angle_beta   90.00
_cell.angle_gamma   90.00
#
_symmetry.space_group_name_H-M   'P 1'
#
loop_
_entity.id
_entity.type
_entity.pdbx_description
1 polymer ?
#
loop_
_entity_poly.entity_id
_entity_poly.type
_entity_poly.pdbx_seq_one_letter_code
_entity_poly.pdbx_strand_id
1 'polypeptide(L)'
;MLSITACEEDKTDNSTDPGSSGEGEGEGEGEGEGEGEGTATVDADGDGFAAGDDCDDTNSAVNPAAVEVCNDIDDNCDGEVDEGVTTAFYADTDGDGFGDPGESTEGCSAPEGFVVDDTDCDDGEASTNPGEEETCNGVDDNCDNDIDEGVTIVSYADSDGDGFGDPEIAIEACSAPFGYVEDGTDCDDMNGGINPLVVEICNGLDDDCDAATSEDGMVSFTDTAGSTTDVSATFTGSLSITADGSYVLCDGSYMVNLDIDAGVDFTSVNGAEYTSLDGGGVGPVITVAAGNMVDLSALNITNGQVRSSASSAGELGGGVNVGSGSTVNISDSILSDNIGYNGGAIHVYGGTVNVSDSTFDNNGADYGGDLMVFDGDAVITDCTSTDAYAETAAYGYVLGFYTPATVEIQGSVFDEGFADRAGFYAASPFGQPVDFVIADSAVTGLSASDYGALSVYGDTIATSFDTDWGTPAGRDDNLPVDVYTIDNGSAATNEYTYGDEEFFTCTDEGC
;
A
#
# COMPACT_ATOMS: atom_id res chain seq x y z
N MET A 1 -13.23 -11.64 34.23
CA MET A 1 -13.37 -13.10 34.26
C MET A 1 -12.40 -13.63 33.22
N LEU A 2 -11.41 -14.47 33.47
CA LEU A 2 -10.86 -15.11 34.66
C LEU A 2 -9.38 -15.38 34.29
N SER A 3 -8.45 -15.03 35.18
CA SER A 3 -7.02 -15.34 35.10
C SER A 3 -6.78 -16.72 35.74
N ILE A 4 -5.77 -17.46 35.30
CA ILE A 4 -5.06 -18.43 36.13
C ILE A 4 -3.55 -18.30 35.90
N THR A 5 -2.87 -18.11 37.02
CA THR A 5 -1.43 -17.95 37.23
C THR A 5 -0.94 -19.14 38.08
N ALA A 6 0.26 -19.63 37.74
CA ALA A 6 1.32 -20.29 38.54
C ALA A 6 1.01 -21.33 39.65
N CYS A 7 1.89 -22.33 39.74
CA CYS A 7 2.58 -22.65 40.99
C CYS A 7 3.83 -23.51 40.73
N GLU A 8 5.02 -22.91 40.93
CA GLU A 8 6.24 -23.59 41.35
C GLU A 8 6.21 -23.74 42.88
N GLU A 9 6.78 -24.82 43.42
CA GLU A 9 7.36 -24.83 44.76
C GLU A 9 8.65 -25.66 44.78
N ASP A 10 9.74 -24.94 45.07
CA ASP A 10 11.03 -25.39 45.57
C ASP A 10 10.91 -25.82 47.05
N LYS A 11 11.67 -26.85 47.45
CA LYS A 11 12.37 -26.89 48.75
C LYS A 11 13.36 -28.04 48.88
N THR A 12 14.56 -27.62 49.25
CA THR A 12 15.80 -28.34 49.56
C THR A 12 15.86 -28.92 50.98
N ASP A 13 16.80 -29.88 51.09
CA ASP A 13 17.65 -30.29 52.23
C ASP A 13 17.01 -30.91 53.50
N ASN A 14 17.43 -32.14 53.82
CA ASN A 14 17.81 -32.47 55.20
C ASN A 14 18.76 -33.69 55.27
N SER A 15 20.03 -33.39 55.57
CA SER A 15 21.02 -34.24 56.26
C SER A 15 20.46 -35.04 57.47
N THR A 16 20.95 -36.26 57.69
CA THR A 16 21.46 -36.77 59.00
C THR A 16 21.87 -38.26 58.94
N ASP A 17 23.17 -38.52 59.13
CA ASP A 17 23.76 -39.68 59.84
C ASP A 17 23.82 -39.30 61.36
N PRO A 18 24.06 -40.15 62.40
CA PRO A 18 24.61 -41.52 62.41
C PRO A 18 23.95 -42.55 63.35
N GLY A 19 24.28 -43.83 63.16
CA GLY A 19 23.77 -44.93 63.98
C GLY A 19 24.71 -46.14 64.09
N SER A 20 25.76 -45.99 64.89
CA SER A 20 26.57 -47.08 65.45
C SER A 20 25.76 -47.96 66.42
N SER A 21 25.96 -49.30 66.37
CA SER A 21 26.18 -50.18 67.54
C SER A 21 25.92 -51.64 67.21
N GLY A 22 26.69 -52.55 67.83
CA GLY A 22 26.18 -53.90 68.09
C GLY A 22 27.19 -55.04 68.04
N GLU A 23 27.96 -55.16 69.11
CA GLU A 23 28.80 -56.30 69.50
C GLU A 23 28.04 -57.64 69.53
N GLY A 24 28.76 -58.77 69.46
CA GLY A 24 28.16 -60.09 69.73
C GLY A 24 29.09 -61.29 69.55
N GLU A 25 29.69 -61.68 70.66
CA GLU A 25 30.68 -62.74 70.95
C GLU A 25 30.29 -64.21 70.61
N GLY A 26 31.31 -65.10 70.65
CA GLY A 26 31.16 -66.53 71.00
C GLY A 26 32.04 -67.48 70.17
N GLU A 27 33.32 -67.66 70.53
CA GLU A 27 33.90 -68.78 71.32
C GLU A 27 34.07 -70.15 70.60
N GLY A 28 35.29 -70.73 70.70
CA GLY A 28 35.46 -72.19 70.62
C GLY A 28 36.81 -72.74 70.14
N GLU A 29 37.85 -72.63 70.98
CA GLU A 29 38.98 -73.54 71.27
C GLU A 29 39.67 -74.44 70.21
N GLY A 30 41.01 -74.50 70.26
CA GLY A 30 41.80 -75.63 69.76
C GLY A 30 43.32 -75.37 69.70
N GLU A 31 44.04 -75.93 70.67
CA GLU A 31 45.46 -75.75 71.01
C GLU A 31 46.50 -76.20 69.95
N GLY A 32 47.72 -75.65 70.04
CA GLY A 32 48.90 -76.21 69.38
C GLY A 32 50.17 -75.36 69.52
N GLU A 33 50.90 -75.57 70.61
CA GLU A 33 52.23 -74.98 70.88
C GLU A 33 53.28 -75.40 69.82
N GLY A 34 54.11 -74.44 69.41
CA GLY A 34 55.26 -74.68 68.55
C GLY A 34 56.17 -73.46 68.51
N GLU A 35 57.04 -73.33 69.50
CA GLU A 35 58.15 -72.38 69.49
C GLU A 35 59.04 -72.61 68.25
N GLY A 36 59.11 -71.60 67.38
CA GLY A 36 59.99 -71.55 66.22
C GLY A 36 60.57 -70.15 66.13
N GLU A 37 61.86 -70.05 66.41
CA GLU A 37 62.62 -68.82 66.58
C GLU A 37 62.44 -67.82 65.43
N GLY A 38 62.29 -66.55 65.81
CA GLY A 38 62.20 -65.44 64.88
C GLY A 38 63.39 -65.37 63.94
N THR A 39 63.09 -65.45 62.65
CA THR A 39 63.77 -64.59 61.69
C THR A 39 63.05 -63.27 61.74
N ALA A 40 63.67 -62.24 62.34
CA ALA A 40 63.25 -60.87 62.09
C ALA A 40 63.27 -60.69 60.56
N THR A 41 62.09 -60.59 59.96
CA THR A 41 61.94 -60.03 58.63
C THR A 41 62.56 -58.64 58.72
N VAL A 42 63.61 -58.42 57.93
CA VAL A 42 64.30 -57.14 57.94
C VAL A 42 63.34 -56.17 57.29
N ASP A 43 63.02 -55.10 58.01
CA ASP A 43 62.45 -53.86 57.50
C ASP A 43 63.67 -53.00 57.16
N ALA A 44 64.05 -52.97 55.88
CA ALA A 44 65.34 -52.42 55.47
C ALA A 44 65.33 -50.90 55.22
N ASP A 45 64.16 -50.28 54.99
CA ASP A 45 64.01 -48.83 54.83
C ASP A 45 63.36 -48.11 56.03
N GLY A 46 62.76 -48.86 56.96
CA GLY A 46 62.25 -48.37 58.23
C GLY A 46 60.83 -47.79 58.19
N ASP A 47 59.99 -48.18 57.23
CA ASP A 47 58.62 -47.68 57.09
C ASP A 47 57.57 -48.44 57.93
N GLY A 48 57.98 -49.56 58.53
CA GLY A 48 57.16 -50.37 59.43
C GLY A 48 56.49 -51.57 58.77
N PHE A 49 56.70 -51.80 57.48
CA PHE A 49 56.41 -53.06 56.79
C PHE A 49 57.70 -53.88 56.67
N ALA A 50 57.58 -55.16 56.38
CA ALA A 50 58.74 -56.04 56.28
C ALA A 50 58.72 -56.76 54.94
N ALA A 51 59.89 -57.13 54.41
CA ALA A 51 60.13 -57.72 53.09
C ALA A 51 59.16 -58.80 52.53
N GLY A 52 58.28 -59.38 53.33
CA GLY A 52 57.24 -60.32 52.87
C GLY A 52 55.90 -59.65 52.51
N ASP A 53 55.62 -58.48 53.08
CA ASP A 53 54.40 -57.69 52.88
C ASP A 53 54.70 -56.38 52.12
N ASP A 54 55.97 -56.01 51.98
CA ASP A 54 56.47 -54.84 51.27
C ASP A 54 57.03 -55.23 49.89
N CYS A 55 56.50 -54.63 48.83
CA CYS A 55 56.91 -54.91 47.45
C CYS A 55 58.25 -54.27 47.05
N ASP A 56 58.74 -53.25 47.78
CA ASP A 56 60.12 -52.74 47.70
C ASP A 56 60.64 -52.32 49.09
N ASP A 57 61.09 -53.30 49.88
CA ASP A 57 61.70 -53.20 51.23
C ASP A 57 62.95 -52.28 51.31
N THR A 58 63.33 -51.61 50.20
CA THR A 58 64.41 -50.64 50.16
C THR A 58 63.94 -49.19 49.94
N ASN A 59 62.63 -48.97 49.77
CA ASN A 59 62.01 -47.69 49.51
C ASN A 59 60.78 -47.44 50.40
N SER A 60 60.96 -46.66 51.47
CA SER A 60 59.92 -46.34 52.46
C SER A 60 58.65 -45.62 51.94
N ALA A 61 58.61 -45.31 50.65
CA ALA A 61 57.46 -44.73 49.96
C ALA A 61 56.58 -45.78 49.26
N VAL A 62 57.04 -47.03 49.15
CA VAL A 62 56.36 -48.15 48.49
C VAL A 62 56.04 -49.19 49.56
N ASN A 63 54.78 -49.28 49.97
CA ASN A 63 54.31 -50.22 50.99
C ASN A 63 52.78 -50.32 51.03
N PRO A 64 52.19 -51.34 51.67
CA PRO A 64 50.73 -51.54 51.79
C PRO A 64 49.86 -50.38 52.30
N ALA A 65 50.45 -49.31 52.85
CA ALA A 65 49.73 -48.12 53.32
C ALA A 65 50.12 -46.83 52.59
N ALA A 66 50.96 -46.91 51.55
CA ALA A 66 51.28 -45.78 50.71
C ALA A 66 50.03 -45.31 49.94
N VAL A 67 50.04 -44.04 49.55
CA VAL A 67 49.04 -43.47 48.64
C VAL A 67 49.67 -43.49 47.27
N GLU A 68 48.94 -43.99 46.27
CA GLU A 68 49.40 -43.97 44.88
C GLU A 68 49.87 -42.58 44.46
N VAL A 69 51.03 -42.56 43.80
CA VAL A 69 51.58 -41.40 43.14
C VAL A 69 51.92 -41.83 41.73
N CYS A 70 51.31 -41.18 40.73
CA CYS A 70 51.51 -41.52 39.32
C CYS A 70 52.99 -41.51 38.91
N ASN A 71 53.66 -42.67 38.98
CA ASN A 71 55.11 -42.81 38.89
C ASN A 71 55.56 -44.15 38.25
N ASP A 72 54.63 -44.93 37.70
CA ASP A 72 54.81 -46.26 37.12
C ASP A 72 55.24 -47.35 38.12
N ILE A 73 54.97 -47.15 39.42
CA ILE A 73 55.22 -48.09 40.52
C ILE A 73 53.90 -48.34 41.26
N ASP A 74 53.64 -49.60 41.61
CA ASP A 74 52.61 -49.99 42.58
C ASP A 74 53.07 -49.53 43.97
N ASP A 75 52.70 -48.29 44.36
CA ASP A 75 53.18 -47.71 45.62
C ASP A 75 52.53 -48.43 46.80
N ASN A 76 51.27 -48.85 46.69
CA ASN A 76 50.50 -49.48 47.77
C ASN A 76 50.56 -51.02 47.81
N CYS A 77 51.32 -51.65 46.91
CA CYS A 77 51.51 -53.10 46.80
C CYS A 77 50.20 -53.91 46.64
N ASP A 78 49.12 -53.35 46.09
CA ASP A 78 47.85 -54.06 45.91
C ASP A 78 47.77 -54.86 44.59
N GLY A 79 48.78 -54.70 43.73
CA GLY A 79 48.97 -55.43 42.48
C GLY A 79 48.44 -54.72 41.24
N GLU A 80 47.85 -53.54 41.39
CA GLU A 80 47.62 -52.60 40.31
C GLU A 80 48.71 -51.51 40.34
N VAL A 81 48.81 -50.69 39.30
CA VAL A 81 49.85 -49.62 39.23
C VAL A 81 49.15 -48.31 38.95
N ASP A 82 49.44 -47.29 39.77
CA ASP A 82 48.96 -45.92 39.63
C ASP A 82 47.41 -45.79 39.59
N GLU A 83 46.69 -46.66 40.29
CA GLU A 83 45.23 -46.68 40.26
C GLU A 83 44.61 -45.40 40.81
N GLY A 84 43.66 -44.83 40.06
CA GLY A 84 42.93 -43.64 40.50
C GLY A 84 43.76 -42.35 40.55
N VAL A 85 45.02 -42.40 40.06
CA VAL A 85 45.89 -41.23 39.91
C VAL A 85 46.32 -40.97 38.47
N THR A 86 45.95 -41.85 37.52
CA THR A 86 46.11 -41.66 36.09
C THR A 86 45.22 -40.53 35.54
N THR A 87 45.66 -39.92 34.45
CA THR A 87 44.88 -38.98 33.65
C THR A 87 44.52 -39.64 32.32
N ALA A 88 43.29 -39.41 31.84
CA ALA A 88 42.91 -39.80 30.49
C ALA A 88 43.59 -38.86 29.48
N PHE A 89 44.15 -39.46 28.43
CA PHE A 89 44.65 -38.77 27.26
C PHE A 89 43.93 -39.30 26.04
N TYR A 90 43.71 -38.43 25.06
CA TYR A 90 42.90 -38.66 23.87
C TYR A 90 43.78 -38.52 22.64
N ALA A 91 43.57 -39.36 21.63
CA ALA A 91 44.38 -39.32 20.41
C ALA A 91 44.25 -37.95 19.74
N ASP A 92 45.39 -37.39 19.30
CA ASP A 92 45.52 -36.14 18.54
C ASP A 92 46.25 -36.50 17.23
N THR A 93 45.50 -37.02 16.27
CA THR A 93 46.04 -37.64 15.06
C THR A 93 46.48 -36.61 14.03
N ASP A 94 45.81 -35.46 13.97
CA ASP A 94 46.13 -34.37 13.05
C ASP A 94 47.10 -33.31 13.63
N GLY A 95 47.28 -33.28 14.95
CA GLY A 95 48.26 -32.47 15.65
C GLY A 95 47.82 -31.03 15.94
N ASP A 96 46.53 -30.75 16.03
CA ASP A 96 45.98 -29.42 16.33
C ASP A 96 45.91 -29.10 17.84
N GLY A 97 46.00 -30.13 18.69
CA GLY A 97 46.03 -30.03 20.14
C GLY A 97 44.70 -30.33 20.85
N PHE A 98 43.66 -30.68 20.11
CA PHE A 98 42.42 -31.29 20.59
C PHE A 98 42.48 -32.80 20.34
N GLY A 99 41.66 -33.61 21.02
CA GLY A 99 41.73 -35.06 20.87
C GLY A 99 40.38 -35.76 20.82
N ASP A 100 40.36 -36.94 20.19
CA ASP A 100 39.16 -37.75 19.96
C ASP A 100 38.60 -38.32 21.29
N PRO A 101 37.40 -37.91 21.74
CA PRO A 101 36.76 -38.48 22.94
C PRO A 101 36.45 -39.99 22.81
N GLY A 102 36.40 -40.52 21.60
CA GLY A 102 36.19 -41.93 21.27
C GLY A 102 37.43 -42.82 21.43
N GLU A 103 38.64 -42.24 21.39
CA GLU A 103 39.92 -42.97 21.41
C GLU A 103 40.83 -42.43 22.52
N SER A 104 40.72 -43.04 23.71
CA SER A 104 41.47 -42.62 24.91
C SER A 104 42.36 -43.72 25.52
N THR A 105 43.38 -43.27 26.26
CA THR A 105 44.25 -44.11 27.09
C THR A 105 44.51 -43.43 28.42
N GLU A 106 44.71 -44.21 29.48
CA GLU A 106 45.10 -43.69 30.78
C GLU A 106 46.61 -43.77 30.99
N GLY A 107 47.18 -42.79 31.71
CA GLY A 107 48.57 -42.84 32.13
C GLY A 107 48.99 -41.65 32.99
N CYS A 108 50.27 -41.61 33.37
CA CYS A 108 50.85 -40.52 34.15
C CYS A 108 51.36 -39.34 33.31
N SER A 109 51.56 -39.58 32.02
CA SER A 109 51.98 -38.55 31.06
C SER A 109 51.43 -38.88 29.68
N ALA A 110 51.14 -37.84 28.90
CA ALA A 110 50.61 -37.98 27.55
C ALA A 110 51.56 -38.82 26.68
N PRO A 111 51.08 -39.95 26.10
CA PRO A 111 51.82 -40.65 25.06
C PRO A 111 52.05 -39.77 23.81
N GLU A 112 52.97 -40.18 22.93
CA GLU A 112 53.19 -39.46 21.67
C GLU A 112 51.91 -39.54 20.80
N GLY A 113 51.41 -38.39 20.37
CA GLY A 113 50.16 -38.27 19.60
C GLY A 113 48.88 -38.30 20.45
N PHE A 114 48.97 -37.96 21.73
CA PHE A 114 47.81 -37.83 22.62
C PHE A 114 47.84 -36.51 23.41
N VAL A 115 46.66 -35.96 23.71
CA VAL A 115 46.46 -34.72 24.49
C VAL A 115 45.45 -34.93 25.63
N VAL A 116 45.32 -33.97 26.54
CA VAL A 116 44.37 -34.05 27.67
C VAL A 116 42.96 -33.60 27.26
N ASP A 117 42.87 -32.77 26.23
CA ASP A 117 41.62 -32.23 25.75
C ASP A 117 40.87 -33.28 24.91
N ASP A 118 39.55 -33.40 25.09
CA ASP A 118 38.70 -34.40 24.43
C ASP A 118 37.55 -33.78 23.63
N THR A 119 37.74 -32.53 23.22
CA THR A 119 36.68 -31.73 22.58
C THR A 119 36.73 -31.73 21.06
N ASP A 120 37.59 -32.54 20.44
CA ASP A 120 37.67 -32.69 18.99
C ASP A 120 36.50 -33.52 18.45
N CYS A 121 35.82 -32.99 17.43
CA CYS A 121 34.73 -33.68 16.74
C CYS A 121 35.18 -34.43 15.47
N ASP A 122 36.36 -34.14 14.91
CA ASP A 122 37.01 -34.89 13.83
C ASP A 122 38.55 -34.85 13.92
N ASP A 123 39.12 -35.74 14.74
CA ASP A 123 40.58 -35.92 14.97
C ASP A 123 41.42 -36.24 13.70
N GLY A 124 40.76 -36.39 12.54
CA GLY A 124 41.42 -36.53 11.26
C GLY A 124 41.74 -35.21 10.55
N GLU A 125 41.14 -34.09 10.96
CA GLU A 125 41.15 -32.82 10.25
C GLU A 125 41.33 -31.61 11.18
N ALA A 126 42.56 -31.08 11.22
CA ALA A 126 42.98 -29.96 12.08
C ALA A 126 42.24 -28.62 11.90
N SER A 127 41.26 -28.57 10.99
CA SER A 127 40.36 -27.44 10.77
C SER A 127 38.97 -27.65 11.38
N THR A 128 38.77 -28.71 12.16
CA THR A 128 37.48 -29.09 12.73
C THR A 128 37.64 -29.33 14.23
N ASN A 129 37.73 -28.24 14.99
CA ASN A 129 37.94 -28.25 16.43
C ASN A 129 37.33 -27.00 17.09
N PRO A 130 37.11 -26.98 18.42
CA PRO A 130 36.48 -25.85 19.11
C PRO A 130 37.19 -24.49 19.05
N GLY A 131 38.39 -24.43 18.50
CA GLY A 131 39.15 -23.21 18.29
C GLY A 131 38.96 -22.55 16.93
N GLU A 132 38.27 -23.21 15.99
CA GLU A 132 38.12 -22.73 14.61
C GLU A 132 36.91 -21.80 14.42
N GLU A 133 36.93 -21.02 13.32
CA GLU A 133 35.80 -20.22 12.86
C GLU A 133 35.06 -21.01 11.77
N GLU A 134 33.73 -20.97 11.78
CA GLU A 134 32.91 -21.64 10.77
C GLU A 134 33.28 -21.21 9.35
N THR A 135 33.33 -22.17 8.44
CA THR A 135 33.40 -21.95 7.01
C THR A 135 32.21 -22.64 6.36
N CYS A 136 31.50 -21.95 5.46
CA CYS A 136 30.29 -22.50 4.85
C CYS A 136 30.58 -23.69 3.91
N ASN A 137 30.71 -24.88 4.49
CA ASN A 137 31.24 -26.11 3.90
C ASN A 137 30.36 -27.34 4.23
N GLY A 138 29.37 -27.18 5.13
CA GLY A 138 28.45 -28.24 5.56
C GLY A 138 29.00 -29.13 6.68
N VAL A 139 30.05 -28.70 7.37
CA VAL A 139 30.69 -29.30 8.54
C VAL A 139 30.53 -28.33 9.71
N ASP A 140 30.43 -28.87 10.92
CA ASP A 140 30.52 -28.12 12.17
C ASP A 140 32.02 -27.97 12.46
N ASP A 141 32.62 -26.87 12.00
CA ASP A 141 34.07 -26.66 12.07
C ASP A 141 34.53 -26.34 13.51
N ASN A 142 33.63 -25.79 14.35
CA ASN A 142 33.93 -25.40 15.73
C ASN A 142 33.35 -26.34 16.82
N CYS A 143 32.80 -27.49 16.41
CA CYS A 143 32.26 -28.53 17.27
C CYS A 143 31.19 -28.04 18.28
N ASP A 144 30.41 -27.02 17.94
CA ASP A 144 29.35 -26.48 18.81
C ASP A 144 27.97 -27.14 18.58
N ASN A 145 27.88 -28.05 17.61
CA ASN A 145 26.71 -28.78 17.10
C ASN A 145 25.80 -27.98 16.16
N ASP A 146 26.17 -26.77 15.77
CA ASP A 146 25.52 -26.01 14.71
C ASP A 146 26.43 -25.99 13.47
N ILE A 147 25.87 -26.27 12.29
CA ILE A 147 26.64 -26.35 11.04
C ILE A 147 26.55 -25.01 10.31
N ASP A 148 27.70 -24.47 9.88
CA ASP A 148 27.82 -23.24 9.09
C ASP A 148 27.16 -22.00 9.75
N GLU A 149 27.11 -21.98 11.08
CA GLU A 149 26.51 -20.87 11.80
C GLU A 149 27.31 -19.57 11.61
N GLY A 150 26.61 -18.42 11.60
CA GLY A 150 27.25 -17.11 11.42
C GLY A 150 27.84 -16.82 10.03
N VAL A 151 27.91 -17.81 9.13
CA VAL A 151 28.45 -17.68 7.76
C VAL A 151 27.43 -17.87 6.65
N THR A 152 26.21 -18.32 6.96
CA THR A 152 25.09 -18.29 6.02
C THR A 152 24.60 -16.87 5.75
N ILE A 153 24.16 -16.63 4.52
CA ILE A 153 23.43 -15.42 4.14
C ILE A 153 21.94 -15.72 4.06
N VAL A 154 21.13 -14.70 4.34
CA VAL A 154 19.69 -14.74 4.06
C VAL A 154 19.49 -14.43 2.57
N SER A 155 18.73 -15.27 1.88
CA SER A 155 18.31 -15.04 0.50
C SER A 155 16.80 -15.19 0.38
N TYR A 156 16.21 -14.44 -0.53
CA TYR A 156 14.77 -14.27 -0.73
C TYR A 156 14.37 -14.84 -2.09
N ALA A 157 13.19 -15.45 -2.18
CA ALA A 157 12.71 -16.00 -3.45
C ALA A 157 12.56 -14.88 -4.48
N ASP A 158 13.01 -15.12 -5.71
CA ASP A 158 12.93 -14.21 -6.86
C ASP A 158 12.22 -14.98 -7.99
N SER A 159 10.89 -14.93 -7.97
CA SER A 159 10.03 -15.77 -8.81
C SER A 159 9.84 -15.21 -10.22
N ASP A 160 9.92 -13.89 -10.39
CA ASP A 160 9.81 -13.23 -11.69
C ASP A 160 11.16 -12.92 -12.37
N GLY A 161 12.27 -12.98 -11.62
CA GLY A 161 13.63 -12.87 -12.11
C GLY A 161 14.12 -11.45 -12.31
N ASP A 162 13.58 -10.46 -11.61
CA ASP A 162 13.96 -9.06 -11.73
C ASP A 162 15.18 -8.66 -10.87
N GLY A 163 15.56 -9.53 -9.92
CA GLY A 163 16.72 -9.36 -9.04
C GLY A 163 16.39 -8.87 -7.63
N PHE A 164 15.12 -8.63 -7.32
CA PHE A 164 14.57 -8.40 -6.00
C PHE A 164 13.79 -9.64 -5.57
N GLY A 165 13.68 -9.89 -4.27
CA GLY A 165 13.00 -11.08 -3.77
C GLY A 165 12.05 -10.80 -2.62
N ASP A 166 11.13 -11.73 -2.42
CA ASP A 166 10.05 -11.64 -1.43
C ASP A 166 10.60 -11.67 0.02
N PRO A 167 10.47 -10.58 0.81
CA PRO A 167 10.89 -10.54 2.21
C PRO A 167 10.18 -11.57 3.10
N GLU A 168 9.00 -12.06 2.71
CA GLU A 168 8.25 -13.08 3.44
C GLU A 168 8.73 -14.52 3.14
N ILE A 169 9.50 -14.73 2.06
CA ILE A 169 9.99 -16.04 1.63
C ILE A 169 11.53 -16.06 1.62
N ALA A 170 12.10 -16.15 2.82
CA ALA A 170 13.54 -16.20 3.03
C ALA A 170 14.07 -17.60 3.38
N ILE A 171 15.31 -17.89 2.98
CA ILE A 171 16.11 -19.06 3.38
C ILE A 171 17.51 -18.64 3.80
N GLU A 172 18.15 -19.44 4.66
CA GLU A 172 19.56 -19.28 5.01
C GLU A 172 20.39 -20.32 4.23
N ALA A 173 21.44 -19.85 3.55
CA ALA A 173 22.34 -20.70 2.78
C ALA A 173 23.73 -20.06 2.62
N CYS A 174 24.73 -20.84 2.23
CA CYS A 174 26.09 -20.34 1.95
C CYS A 174 26.19 -19.38 0.75
N SER A 175 25.21 -19.44 -0.13
CA SER A 175 25.10 -18.61 -1.32
C SER A 175 23.67 -18.67 -1.81
N ALA A 176 23.17 -17.59 -2.41
CA ALA A 176 21.84 -17.54 -3.00
C ALA A 176 21.60 -18.72 -3.96
N PRO A 177 20.65 -19.63 -3.67
CA PRO A 177 20.29 -20.72 -4.57
C PRO A 177 19.65 -20.22 -5.86
N PHE A 178 19.48 -21.10 -6.84
CA PHE A 178 18.76 -20.73 -8.07
C PHE A 178 17.32 -20.32 -7.76
N GLY A 179 16.91 -19.13 -8.23
CA GLY A 179 15.60 -18.54 -7.93
C GLY A 179 15.54 -17.80 -6.60
N TYR A 180 16.69 -17.46 -6.02
CA TYR A 180 16.80 -16.62 -4.84
C TYR A 180 17.84 -15.51 -5.04
N VAL A 181 17.66 -14.39 -4.35
CA VAL A 181 18.56 -13.22 -4.35
C VAL A 181 18.80 -12.69 -2.93
N GLU A 182 19.85 -11.91 -2.71
CA GLU A 182 20.15 -11.34 -1.38
C GLU A 182 19.28 -10.12 -1.03
N ASP A 183 18.71 -9.46 -2.04
CA ASP A 183 17.92 -8.25 -1.86
C ASP A 183 16.44 -8.60 -1.67
N GLY A 184 15.98 -8.58 -0.43
CA GLY A 184 14.61 -8.95 -0.04
C GLY A 184 13.64 -7.78 -0.03
N THR A 185 13.69 -6.91 -1.04
CA THR A 185 12.95 -5.65 -1.06
C THR A 185 11.79 -5.63 -2.06
N ASP A 186 11.43 -6.79 -2.62
CA ASP A 186 10.29 -6.93 -3.52
C ASP A 186 8.96 -7.02 -2.75
N CYS A 187 7.98 -6.21 -3.13
CA CYS A 187 6.64 -6.21 -2.56
C CYS A 187 5.61 -7.02 -3.39
N ASP A 188 5.95 -7.42 -4.62
CA ASP A 188 5.19 -8.36 -5.46
C ASP A 188 6.13 -9.23 -6.34
N ASP A 189 6.69 -10.28 -5.74
CA ASP A 189 7.60 -11.28 -6.35
C ASP A 189 7.03 -12.04 -7.57
N MET A 190 5.76 -11.82 -7.91
CA MET A 190 5.16 -12.38 -9.13
C MET A 190 5.19 -11.40 -10.31
N ASN A 191 5.65 -10.17 -10.12
CA ASN A 191 5.54 -9.09 -11.08
C ASN A 191 6.80 -8.19 -11.11
N GLY A 192 7.74 -8.50 -12.01
CA GLY A 192 8.99 -7.74 -12.13
C GLY A 192 8.86 -6.31 -12.69
N GLY A 193 7.63 -5.80 -12.76
CA GLY A 193 7.31 -4.39 -12.91
C GLY A 193 7.02 -3.69 -11.58
N ILE A 194 7.13 -4.36 -10.44
CA ILE A 194 6.93 -3.83 -9.09
C ILE A 194 8.18 -4.20 -8.28
N ASN A 195 9.06 -3.22 -8.05
CA ASN A 195 10.30 -3.39 -7.28
C ASN A 195 10.94 -2.03 -6.96
N PRO A 196 11.92 -1.94 -6.04
CA PRO A 196 12.52 -0.68 -5.60
C PRO A 196 13.25 0.18 -6.63
N LEU A 197 13.42 -0.29 -7.86
CA LEU A 197 14.00 0.48 -8.96
C LEU A 197 12.98 0.93 -9.99
N VAL A 198 11.73 0.49 -9.87
CA VAL A 198 10.64 0.98 -10.68
C VAL A 198 10.29 2.41 -10.24
N VAL A 199 9.75 3.18 -11.18
CA VAL A 199 9.24 4.52 -10.89
C VAL A 199 7.78 4.36 -10.54
N GLU A 200 7.40 4.84 -9.36
CA GLU A 200 6.01 4.92 -8.94
C GLU A 200 5.13 5.57 -10.02
N ILE A 201 3.99 4.98 -10.32
CA ILE A 201 3.00 5.55 -11.22
C ILE A 201 1.63 5.55 -10.54
N CYS A 202 0.79 6.51 -10.91
CA CYS A 202 -0.59 6.54 -10.42
C CYS A 202 -1.41 5.35 -10.98
N ASN A 203 -1.41 4.21 -10.28
CA ASN A 203 -2.10 2.98 -10.65
C ASN A 203 -2.74 2.24 -9.44
N GLY A 204 -2.58 2.76 -8.23
CA GLY A 204 -3.09 2.17 -6.98
C GLY A 204 -2.28 0.99 -6.43
N LEU A 205 -1.07 0.78 -6.94
CA LEU A 205 -0.09 -0.21 -6.49
C LEU A 205 1.17 0.55 -6.06
N ASP A 206 1.80 0.04 -5.00
CA ASP A 206 3.14 0.46 -4.59
C ASP A 206 4.15 -0.18 -5.57
N ASP A 207 4.47 0.52 -6.65
CA ASP A 207 5.32 -0.01 -7.72
C ASP A 207 6.80 0.03 -7.35
N ASP A 208 7.21 1.00 -6.52
CA ASP A 208 8.60 1.17 -6.07
C ASP A 208 8.89 0.59 -4.66
N CYS A 209 7.93 -0.16 -4.10
CA CYS A 209 8.06 -0.90 -2.85
C CYS A 209 8.64 -0.06 -1.69
N ASP A 210 8.32 1.23 -1.66
CA ASP A 210 8.79 2.14 -0.62
C ASP A 210 7.81 2.23 0.56
N ALA A 211 8.15 3.00 1.59
CA ALA A 211 7.27 3.13 2.76
C ALA A 211 6.15 4.18 2.56
N ALA A 212 6.21 4.94 1.47
CA ALA A 212 5.29 5.98 1.07
C ALA A 212 4.34 5.43 -0.02
N THR A 213 3.40 4.59 0.41
CA THR A 213 2.32 4.03 -0.43
C THR A 213 1.31 5.07 -0.96
N SER A 214 1.65 6.36 -0.92
CA SER A 214 0.74 7.46 -1.26
C SER A 214 1.22 8.10 -2.54
N GLU A 215 0.51 7.77 -3.61
CA GLU A 215 0.64 8.33 -4.95
C GLU A 215 0.04 9.76 -5.04
N ASP A 216 -0.17 10.45 -3.90
CA ASP A 216 -0.84 11.75 -3.84
C ASP A 216 -0.10 12.80 -4.70
N GLY A 217 -0.84 13.45 -5.58
CA GLY A 217 -0.32 14.45 -6.51
C GLY A 217 0.38 13.86 -7.73
N MET A 218 0.34 12.54 -7.92
CA MET A 218 0.87 11.89 -9.11
C MET A 218 -0.10 11.92 -10.28
N VAL A 219 0.45 11.98 -11.50
CA VAL A 219 -0.29 11.89 -12.76
C VAL A 219 0.49 11.00 -13.70
N SER A 220 -0.18 9.95 -14.19
CA SER A 220 0.36 9.03 -15.17
C SER A 220 -0.32 9.23 -16.51
N PHE A 221 0.44 9.21 -17.60
CA PHE A 221 -0.07 9.23 -18.96
C PHE A 221 0.26 7.92 -19.67
N THR A 222 -0.74 7.28 -20.27
CA THR A 222 -0.59 6.10 -21.11
C THR A 222 -0.95 6.41 -22.55
N ASP A 223 0.00 6.23 -23.47
CA ASP A 223 -0.23 6.49 -24.90
C ASP A 223 -1.05 5.38 -25.58
N THR A 224 -1.45 5.61 -26.83
CA THR A 224 -2.19 4.61 -27.64
C THR A 224 -1.41 3.32 -27.95
N ALA A 225 -0.10 3.28 -27.69
CA ALA A 225 0.71 2.08 -27.81
C ALA A 225 0.77 1.28 -26.49
N GLY A 226 0.22 1.82 -25.40
CA GLY A 226 0.21 1.23 -24.07
C GLY A 226 1.46 1.56 -23.24
N SER A 227 2.24 2.57 -23.62
CA SER A 227 3.40 3.01 -22.84
C SER A 227 2.95 4.01 -21.78
N THR A 228 3.16 3.68 -20.50
CA THR A 228 2.84 4.54 -19.35
C THR A 228 4.07 5.34 -18.91
N THR A 229 3.86 6.61 -18.55
CA THR A 229 4.89 7.52 -18.07
C THR A 229 4.37 8.42 -16.95
N ASP A 230 5.15 8.62 -15.90
CA ASP A 230 4.92 9.69 -14.92
C ASP A 230 5.08 11.07 -15.59
N VAL A 231 4.05 11.89 -15.49
CA VAL A 231 4.01 13.27 -16.03
C VAL A 231 3.73 14.30 -14.94
N SER A 232 3.75 13.92 -13.67
CA SER A 232 3.40 14.75 -12.51
C SER A 232 4.12 16.09 -12.49
N ALA A 233 5.44 16.08 -12.74
CA ALA A 233 6.26 17.31 -12.76
C ALA A 233 5.89 18.30 -13.88
N THR A 234 5.20 17.84 -14.92
CA THR A 234 4.78 18.65 -16.07
C THR A 234 3.30 18.95 -16.10
N PHE A 235 2.50 18.28 -15.28
CA PHE A 235 1.05 18.46 -15.18
C PHE A 235 0.69 19.67 -14.32
N THR A 236 1.07 20.87 -14.77
CA THR A 236 0.87 22.12 -14.02
C THR A 236 0.77 23.34 -14.94
N GLY A 237 0.04 24.37 -14.50
CA GLY A 237 -0.13 25.62 -15.23
C GLY A 237 -0.91 25.43 -16.53
N SER A 238 -0.62 26.28 -17.53
CA SER A 238 -1.24 26.14 -18.85
C SER A 238 -0.54 25.03 -19.65
N LEU A 239 -1.25 23.94 -19.87
CA LEU A 239 -0.73 22.71 -20.49
C LEU A 239 -1.46 22.40 -21.78
N SER A 240 -0.72 22.31 -22.89
CA SER A 240 -1.25 21.85 -24.17
C SER A 240 -1.11 20.34 -24.30
N ILE A 241 -2.21 19.66 -24.61
CA ILE A 241 -2.31 18.21 -24.76
C ILE A 241 -2.59 17.91 -26.23
N THR A 242 -1.67 17.18 -26.86
CA THR A 242 -1.65 17.00 -28.33
C THR A 242 -1.42 15.54 -28.74
N ALA A 243 -1.40 14.64 -27.77
CA ALA A 243 -1.22 13.21 -27.99
C ALA A 243 -2.44 12.46 -27.46
N ASP A 244 -2.96 11.54 -28.25
CA ASP A 244 -4.06 10.67 -27.83
C ASP A 244 -3.58 9.69 -26.75
N GLY A 245 -4.43 9.40 -25.78
CA GLY A 245 -4.09 8.51 -24.66
C GLY A 245 -4.98 8.71 -23.44
N SER A 246 -4.52 8.26 -22.29
CA SER A 246 -5.26 8.35 -21.03
C SER A 246 -4.38 8.90 -19.91
N TYR A 247 -4.94 9.83 -19.14
CA TYR A 247 -4.37 10.37 -17.91
C TYR A 247 -5.07 9.76 -16.71
N VAL A 248 -4.30 9.19 -15.80
CA VAL A 248 -4.76 8.71 -14.49
C VAL A 248 -4.20 9.64 -13.42
N LEU A 249 -5.10 10.17 -12.58
CA LEU A 249 -4.79 11.16 -11.56
C LEU A 249 -5.09 10.57 -10.18
N CYS A 250 -4.14 10.72 -9.29
CA CYS A 250 -4.29 10.29 -7.91
C CYS A 250 -4.90 11.42 -7.06
N ASP A 251 -4.97 11.21 -5.75
CA ASP A 251 -5.53 12.19 -4.84
C ASP A 251 -4.67 13.46 -4.88
N GLY A 252 -5.29 14.62 -5.04
CA GLY A 252 -4.53 15.84 -5.20
C GLY A 252 -5.32 16.99 -5.77
N SER A 253 -4.78 18.19 -5.59
CA SER A 253 -5.27 19.40 -6.23
C SER A 253 -4.21 19.87 -7.23
N TYR A 254 -4.56 19.75 -8.51
CA TYR A 254 -3.71 20.03 -9.66
C TYR A 254 -4.05 21.41 -10.20
N MET A 255 -3.15 22.36 -9.98
CA MET A 255 -3.30 23.72 -10.50
C MET A 255 -2.98 23.74 -12.01
N VAL A 256 -4.01 23.62 -12.85
CA VAL A 256 -3.87 23.45 -14.31
C VAL A 256 -4.95 24.19 -15.11
N ASN A 257 -4.57 24.61 -16.31
CA ASN A 257 -5.49 24.96 -17.39
C ASN A 257 -5.12 24.11 -18.61
N LEU A 258 -6.00 23.19 -18.98
CA LEU A 258 -5.75 22.22 -20.05
C LEU A 258 -6.25 22.75 -21.39
N ASP A 259 -5.39 22.73 -22.40
CA ASP A 259 -5.71 23.02 -23.81
C ASP A 259 -5.56 21.72 -24.62
N ILE A 260 -6.68 21.06 -24.89
CA ILE A 260 -6.75 19.71 -25.41
C ILE A 260 -7.02 19.73 -26.92
N ASP A 261 -6.04 19.31 -27.70
CA ASP A 261 -6.12 19.07 -29.15
C ASP A 261 -5.78 17.61 -29.49
N ALA A 262 -6.42 16.69 -28.76
CA ALA A 262 -6.27 15.24 -28.90
C ALA A 262 -7.49 14.49 -28.35
N GLY A 263 -7.63 13.21 -28.70
CA GLY A 263 -8.57 12.30 -28.08
C GLY A 263 -8.01 11.73 -26.77
N VAL A 264 -8.53 12.17 -25.63
CA VAL A 264 -7.93 11.86 -24.33
C VAL A 264 -8.95 11.59 -23.24
N ASP A 265 -8.62 10.65 -22.37
CA ASP A 265 -9.42 10.29 -21.20
C ASP A 265 -8.71 10.76 -19.94
N PHE A 266 -9.44 11.37 -19.01
CA PHE A 266 -8.95 11.72 -17.67
C PHE A 266 -9.76 10.97 -16.63
N THR A 267 -9.09 10.27 -15.73
CA THR A 267 -9.75 9.49 -14.67
C THR A 267 -9.05 9.69 -13.34
N SER A 268 -9.82 9.94 -12.29
CA SER A 268 -9.32 9.86 -10.90
C SER A 268 -9.34 8.42 -10.39
N VAL A 269 -8.37 8.06 -9.56
CA VAL A 269 -8.34 6.76 -8.87
C VAL A 269 -9.40 6.66 -7.76
N ASN A 270 -9.61 7.71 -6.95
CA ASN A 270 -10.46 7.65 -5.76
C ASN A 270 -11.71 8.53 -5.80
N GLY A 271 -11.94 9.31 -6.85
CA GLY A 271 -13.16 10.09 -7.00
C GLY A 271 -12.97 11.60 -7.07
N ALA A 272 -14.03 12.30 -7.50
CA ALA A 272 -14.02 13.75 -7.64
C ALA A 272 -13.79 14.49 -6.31
N GLU A 273 -14.18 13.91 -5.17
CA GLU A 273 -13.95 14.54 -3.86
C GLU A 273 -12.46 14.67 -3.50
N TYR A 274 -11.59 13.86 -4.11
CA TYR A 274 -10.16 13.77 -3.77
C TYR A 274 -9.25 14.30 -4.88
N THR A 275 -9.72 14.34 -6.13
CA THR A 275 -8.93 14.76 -7.29
C THR A 275 -9.52 16.01 -7.92
N SER A 276 -8.83 17.13 -7.75
CA SER A 276 -9.27 18.44 -8.20
C SER A 276 -8.39 19.00 -9.32
N LEU A 277 -8.98 19.36 -10.45
CA LEU A 277 -8.38 20.22 -11.47
C LEU A 277 -8.77 21.67 -11.16
N ASP A 278 -7.83 22.45 -10.64
CA ASP A 278 -8.05 23.84 -10.21
C ASP A 278 -7.49 24.82 -11.26
N GLY A 279 -8.37 25.59 -11.90
CA GLY A 279 -8.02 26.61 -12.89
C GLY A 279 -7.31 27.84 -12.32
N GLY A 280 -7.11 27.92 -11.00
CA GLY A 280 -6.36 28.96 -10.30
C GLY A 280 -6.98 30.35 -10.38
N GLY A 281 -8.26 30.45 -10.72
CA GLY A 281 -8.97 31.72 -10.91
C GLY A 281 -8.59 32.43 -12.23
N VAL A 282 -8.05 31.72 -13.21
CA VAL A 282 -7.61 32.29 -14.49
C VAL A 282 -7.99 31.39 -15.65
N GLY A 283 -8.82 31.89 -16.57
CA GLY A 283 -9.18 31.16 -17.79
C GLY A 283 -10.06 29.94 -17.53
N PRO A 284 -10.43 29.19 -18.59
CA PRO A 284 -11.11 27.91 -18.46
C PRO A 284 -10.21 26.87 -17.78
N VAL A 285 -10.76 25.97 -16.96
CA VAL A 285 -10.00 24.81 -16.46
C VAL A 285 -9.63 23.87 -17.61
N ILE A 286 -10.58 23.61 -18.51
CA ILE A 286 -10.40 22.72 -19.66
C ILE A 286 -10.94 23.40 -20.91
N THR A 287 -10.13 23.44 -21.97
CA THR A 287 -10.53 23.85 -23.31
C THR A 287 -10.28 22.71 -24.27
N VAL A 288 -11.33 22.27 -24.98
CA VAL A 288 -11.25 21.20 -25.97
C VAL A 288 -11.33 21.80 -27.37
N ALA A 289 -10.26 21.64 -28.14
CA ALA A 289 -10.19 22.06 -29.53
C ALA A 289 -11.16 21.24 -30.41
N ALA A 290 -11.46 21.78 -31.58
CA ALA A 290 -12.49 21.26 -32.48
C ALA A 290 -12.23 19.82 -32.97
N GLY A 291 -13.27 18.98 -32.91
CA GLY A 291 -13.26 17.63 -33.49
C GLY A 291 -12.64 16.55 -32.61
N ASN A 292 -12.37 16.85 -31.34
CA ASN A 292 -11.77 15.90 -30.39
C ASN A 292 -12.82 15.21 -29.52
N MET A 293 -12.50 14.00 -29.05
CA MET A 293 -13.32 13.23 -28.13
C MET A 293 -12.61 13.18 -26.78
N VAL A 294 -13.26 13.63 -25.72
CA VAL A 294 -12.64 13.71 -24.38
C VAL A 294 -13.57 13.12 -23.35
N ASP A 295 -13.05 12.20 -22.54
CA ASP A 295 -13.77 11.62 -21.42
C ASP A 295 -13.18 12.15 -20.11
N LEU A 296 -14.02 12.68 -19.22
CA LEU A 296 -13.67 13.24 -17.93
C LEU A 296 -14.44 12.48 -16.85
N SER A 297 -13.77 11.63 -16.10
CA SER A 297 -14.41 10.75 -15.11
C SER A 297 -13.86 10.99 -13.72
N ALA A 298 -14.77 11.14 -12.75
CA ALA A 298 -14.41 11.24 -11.34
C ALA A 298 -13.51 12.45 -11.00
N LEU A 299 -13.74 13.60 -11.62
CA LEU A 299 -12.90 14.79 -11.42
C LEU A 299 -13.68 15.92 -10.75
N ASN A 300 -13.02 16.68 -9.87
CA ASN A 300 -13.51 17.99 -9.45
C ASN A 300 -12.88 19.09 -10.31
N ILE A 301 -13.66 19.67 -11.23
CA ILE A 301 -13.26 20.74 -12.14
C ILE A 301 -13.68 22.06 -11.50
N THR A 302 -12.70 22.85 -11.02
CA THR A 302 -13.02 23.99 -10.16
C THR A 302 -12.20 25.25 -10.45
N ASN A 303 -12.76 26.38 -10.01
CA ASN A 303 -12.08 27.67 -9.91
C ASN A 303 -11.49 28.17 -11.26
N GLY A 304 -12.08 27.78 -12.38
CA GLY A 304 -11.81 28.43 -13.66
C GLY A 304 -12.57 29.76 -13.76
N GLN A 305 -11.92 30.83 -14.25
CA GLN A 305 -12.53 32.17 -14.26
C GLN A 305 -12.25 32.97 -15.54
N VAL A 306 -13.33 33.32 -16.26
CA VAL A 306 -13.36 34.18 -17.44
C VAL A 306 -14.34 35.34 -17.23
N ARG A 307 -13.82 36.49 -16.79
CA ARG A 307 -14.65 37.65 -16.36
C ARG A 307 -14.83 38.76 -17.40
N SER A 308 -14.49 38.53 -18.69
CA SER A 308 -14.65 39.57 -19.71
C SER A 308 -14.91 39.02 -21.10
N SER A 309 -15.75 39.72 -21.86
CA SER A 309 -16.05 39.47 -23.28
C SER A 309 -14.88 39.74 -24.25
N ALA A 310 -13.66 39.92 -23.73
CA ALA A 310 -12.54 40.50 -24.47
C ALA A 310 -11.58 39.47 -25.08
N SER A 311 -11.78 38.17 -24.85
CA SER A 311 -11.04 37.14 -25.59
C SER A 311 -11.58 37.07 -27.02
N SER A 312 -10.70 37.29 -27.99
CA SER A 312 -10.97 37.08 -29.42
C SER A 312 -10.85 35.59 -29.83
N ALA A 313 -10.62 34.72 -28.86
CA ALA A 313 -10.67 33.26 -28.98
C ALA A 313 -11.92 32.79 -28.22
N GLY A 314 -12.69 31.85 -28.77
CA GLY A 314 -13.98 31.36 -28.23
C GLY A 314 -13.92 30.62 -26.89
N GLU A 315 -13.02 31.04 -25.99
CA GLU A 315 -12.87 30.62 -24.60
C GLU A 315 -13.70 31.53 -23.72
N LEU A 316 -14.96 31.17 -23.54
CA LEU A 316 -15.93 31.94 -22.77
C LEU A 316 -16.43 31.17 -21.53
N GLY A 317 -16.15 29.87 -21.42
CA GLY A 317 -16.52 29.03 -20.27
C GLY A 317 -15.55 29.10 -19.09
N GLY A 318 -16.07 28.92 -17.88
CA GLY A 318 -15.26 28.87 -16.65
C GLY A 318 -14.64 27.50 -16.41
N GLY A 319 -15.44 26.44 -16.38
CA GLY A 319 -14.96 25.07 -16.16
C GLY A 319 -14.45 24.44 -17.45
N VAL A 320 -15.38 23.94 -18.27
CA VAL A 320 -15.11 23.20 -19.51
C VAL A 320 -15.62 23.98 -20.72
N ASN A 321 -14.76 24.16 -21.72
CA ASN A 321 -15.12 24.74 -23.00
C ASN A 321 -15.04 23.69 -24.12
N VAL A 322 -16.18 23.40 -24.75
CA VAL A 322 -16.34 22.36 -25.77
C VAL A 322 -16.32 23.00 -27.16
N GLY A 323 -15.26 22.72 -27.92
CA GLY A 323 -15.10 23.19 -29.29
C GLY A 323 -16.01 22.52 -30.31
N SER A 324 -16.03 23.09 -31.52
CA SER A 324 -16.94 22.66 -32.58
C SER A 324 -16.65 21.25 -33.08
N GLY A 325 -17.68 20.42 -33.20
CA GLY A 325 -17.56 19.02 -33.63
C GLY A 325 -16.89 18.10 -32.61
N SER A 326 -16.57 18.60 -31.42
CA SER A 326 -16.01 17.81 -30.33
C SER A 326 -17.12 17.12 -29.54
N THR A 327 -16.78 16.01 -28.89
CA THR A 327 -17.67 15.33 -27.94
C THR A 327 -16.95 15.23 -26.60
N VAL A 328 -17.57 15.78 -25.55
CA VAL A 328 -17.03 15.70 -24.19
C VAL A 328 -18.00 14.93 -23.32
N ASN A 329 -17.55 13.81 -22.77
CA ASN A 329 -18.31 13.03 -21.81
C ASN A 329 -17.78 13.32 -20.40
N ILE A 330 -18.68 13.58 -19.46
CA ILE A 330 -18.34 13.89 -18.07
C ILE A 330 -19.17 12.96 -17.18
N SER A 331 -18.51 12.19 -16.31
CA SER A 331 -19.19 11.25 -15.41
C SER A 331 -18.63 11.31 -13.99
N ASP A 332 -19.47 11.03 -12.99
CA ASP A 332 -19.08 10.93 -11.57
C ASP A 332 -18.30 12.16 -11.06
N SER A 333 -18.54 13.33 -11.65
CA SER A 333 -17.68 14.50 -11.51
C SER A 333 -18.36 15.62 -10.74
N ILE A 334 -17.55 16.54 -10.22
CA ILE A 334 -18.00 17.76 -9.56
C ILE A 334 -17.50 18.93 -10.40
N LEU A 335 -18.39 19.83 -10.82
CA LEU A 335 -18.03 21.09 -11.46
C LEU A 335 -18.44 22.20 -10.51
N SER A 336 -17.47 22.80 -9.82
CA SER A 336 -17.77 23.80 -8.79
C SER A 336 -17.01 25.11 -8.93
N ASP A 337 -17.60 26.20 -8.45
CA ASP A 337 -16.93 27.49 -8.29
C ASP A 337 -16.34 28.06 -9.60
N ASN A 338 -16.88 27.65 -10.74
CA ASN A 338 -16.41 28.11 -12.04
C ASN A 338 -17.17 29.36 -12.47
N ILE A 339 -16.45 30.36 -12.99
CA ILE A 339 -17.01 31.63 -13.43
C ILE A 339 -16.73 31.82 -14.92
N GLY A 340 -17.77 31.80 -15.76
CA GLY A 340 -17.68 32.01 -17.19
C GLY A 340 -18.17 33.38 -17.63
N TYR A 341 -17.86 33.75 -18.86
CA TYR A 341 -18.65 34.75 -19.59
C TYR A 341 -19.89 34.08 -20.20
N ASN A 342 -19.70 32.91 -20.82
CA ASN A 342 -20.77 32.01 -21.26
C ASN A 342 -20.52 30.64 -20.64
N GLY A 343 -21.45 30.06 -19.88
CA GLY A 343 -21.27 28.76 -19.25
C GLY A 343 -20.29 28.83 -18.08
N GLY A 344 -20.78 28.92 -16.85
CA GLY A 344 -19.90 28.90 -15.68
C GLY A 344 -19.20 27.56 -15.58
N ALA A 345 -19.97 26.48 -15.46
CA ALA A 345 -19.43 25.12 -15.46
C ALA A 345 -19.02 24.68 -16.87
N ILE A 346 -19.91 24.82 -17.85
CA ILE A 346 -19.72 24.27 -19.19
C ILE A 346 -20.20 25.25 -20.26
N HIS A 347 -19.35 25.49 -21.25
CA HIS A 347 -19.69 26.18 -22.49
C HIS A 347 -19.54 25.24 -23.68
N VAL A 348 -20.57 25.14 -24.52
CA VAL A 348 -20.55 24.37 -25.76
C VAL A 348 -20.64 25.30 -26.95
N TYR A 349 -19.70 25.16 -27.90
CA TYR A 349 -19.67 25.91 -29.14
C TYR A 349 -19.54 24.96 -30.33
N GLY A 350 -20.65 24.56 -30.95
CA GLY A 350 -20.61 23.71 -32.14
C GLY A 350 -20.44 22.21 -31.86
N GLY A 351 -20.38 21.78 -30.59
CA GLY A 351 -20.02 20.41 -30.18
C GLY A 351 -21.14 19.71 -29.41
N THR A 352 -20.80 18.59 -28.77
CA THR A 352 -21.70 17.79 -27.93
C THR A 352 -21.10 17.62 -26.54
N VAL A 353 -21.91 17.80 -25.50
CA VAL A 353 -21.54 17.42 -24.14
C VAL A 353 -22.52 16.40 -23.57
N ASN A 354 -22.02 15.35 -22.94
CA ASN A 354 -22.82 14.40 -22.19
C ASN A 354 -22.35 14.42 -20.75
N VAL A 355 -23.25 14.63 -19.79
CA VAL A 355 -22.92 14.68 -18.37
C VAL A 355 -23.81 13.68 -17.64
N SER A 356 -23.22 12.77 -16.87
CA SER A 356 -23.95 11.81 -16.05
C SER A 356 -23.44 11.75 -14.61
N ASP A 357 -24.32 11.41 -13.66
CA ASP A 357 -23.95 11.11 -12.27
C ASP A 357 -23.07 12.20 -11.62
N SER A 358 -23.29 13.46 -12.00
CA SER A 358 -22.38 14.56 -11.68
C SER A 358 -23.08 15.70 -10.95
N THR A 359 -22.28 16.52 -10.27
CA THR A 359 -22.76 17.67 -9.50
C THR A 359 -22.25 18.97 -10.11
N PHE A 360 -23.15 19.93 -10.28
CA PHE A 360 -22.84 21.33 -10.58
C PHE A 360 -23.10 22.14 -9.32
N ASP A 361 -22.09 22.85 -8.81
CA ASP A 361 -22.23 23.60 -7.56
C ASP A 361 -21.62 25.00 -7.64
N ASN A 362 -22.40 26.02 -7.31
CA ASN A 362 -21.91 27.40 -7.21
C ASN A 362 -21.17 27.91 -8.47
N ASN A 363 -21.66 27.54 -9.67
CA ASN A 363 -21.11 28.07 -10.92
C ASN A 363 -21.83 29.35 -11.34
N GLY A 364 -21.08 30.27 -11.95
CA GLY A 364 -21.53 31.60 -12.30
C GLY A 364 -21.21 31.99 -13.73
N ALA A 365 -22.09 32.73 -14.40
CA ALA A 365 -21.73 33.36 -15.66
C ALA A 365 -22.50 34.64 -16.00
N ASP A 366 -21.98 35.39 -16.98
CA ASP A 366 -22.78 36.42 -17.63
C ASP A 366 -23.91 35.81 -18.47
N TYR A 367 -23.74 34.61 -19.05
CA TYR A 367 -24.76 33.83 -19.76
C TYR A 367 -24.66 32.33 -19.45
N GLY A 368 -25.71 31.70 -18.89
CA GLY A 368 -25.70 30.27 -18.55
C GLY A 368 -24.81 29.97 -17.34
N GLY A 369 -25.38 30.08 -16.13
CA GLY A 369 -24.66 29.91 -14.86
C GLY A 369 -23.93 28.57 -14.78
N ASP A 370 -24.63 27.47 -15.01
CA ASP A 370 -23.99 26.15 -15.16
C ASP A 370 -23.61 25.89 -16.62
N LEU A 371 -24.59 25.89 -17.52
CA LEU A 371 -24.41 25.44 -18.89
C LEU A 371 -24.88 26.48 -19.90
N MET A 372 -24.05 26.69 -20.93
CA MET A 372 -24.46 27.40 -22.13
C MET A 372 -24.16 26.58 -23.39
N VAL A 373 -25.19 26.31 -24.19
CA VAL A 373 -25.08 25.58 -25.46
C VAL A 373 -25.32 26.51 -26.65
N PHE A 374 -24.27 26.69 -27.43
CA PHE A 374 -24.25 27.48 -28.66
C PHE A 374 -23.93 26.55 -29.84
N ASP A 375 -24.83 26.46 -30.83
CA ASP A 375 -24.65 25.61 -32.02
C ASP A 375 -24.35 24.11 -31.72
N GLY A 376 -24.85 23.53 -30.63
CA GLY A 376 -24.47 22.18 -30.19
C GLY A 376 -25.57 21.39 -29.49
N ASP A 377 -25.20 20.23 -28.95
CA ASP A 377 -26.09 19.31 -28.24
C ASP A 377 -25.62 19.10 -26.79
N ALA A 378 -26.56 18.88 -25.87
CA ALA A 378 -26.26 18.51 -24.49
C ALA A 378 -27.20 17.42 -23.96
N VAL A 379 -26.63 16.44 -23.27
CA VAL A 379 -27.38 15.41 -22.54
C VAL A 379 -26.95 15.43 -21.08
N ILE A 380 -27.89 15.62 -20.16
CA ILE A 380 -27.65 15.68 -18.72
C ILE A 380 -28.50 14.59 -18.05
N THR A 381 -27.86 13.65 -17.36
CA THR A 381 -28.53 12.47 -16.79
C THR A 381 -28.13 12.25 -15.34
N ASP A 382 -29.09 12.06 -14.44
CA ASP A 382 -28.81 11.75 -13.02
C ASP A 382 -27.86 12.76 -12.35
N CYS A 383 -27.96 14.04 -12.73
CA CYS A 383 -27.12 15.12 -12.21
C CYS A 383 -27.84 15.94 -11.14
N THR A 384 -27.08 16.60 -10.28
CA THR A 384 -27.58 17.60 -9.33
C THR A 384 -26.95 18.96 -9.61
N SER A 385 -27.76 20.02 -9.61
CA SER A 385 -27.32 21.41 -9.75
C SER A 385 -27.82 22.23 -8.57
N THR A 386 -26.89 22.92 -7.91
CA THR A 386 -27.14 23.82 -6.78
C THR A 386 -26.43 25.16 -6.96
N ASP A 387 -27.05 26.23 -6.47
CA ASP A 387 -26.44 27.57 -6.37
C ASP A 387 -25.92 28.16 -7.69
N ALA A 388 -26.47 27.74 -8.84
CA ALA A 388 -26.13 28.30 -10.14
C ALA A 388 -26.56 29.79 -10.22
N TYR A 389 -25.68 30.68 -10.68
CA TYR A 389 -25.99 32.11 -10.76
C TYR A 389 -25.65 32.80 -12.10
N ALA A 390 -26.53 33.70 -12.57
CA ALA A 390 -26.33 34.47 -13.80
C ALA A 390 -26.55 35.98 -13.61
N GLU A 391 -25.54 36.82 -13.90
CA GLU A 391 -25.48 38.24 -13.49
C GLU A 391 -26.05 39.28 -14.47
N THR A 392 -25.99 39.07 -15.79
CA THR A 392 -26.37 40.13 -16.75
C THR A 392 -27.12 39.60 -17.98
N ALA A 393 -28.44 39.82 -18.04
CA ALA A 393 -29.30 39.50 -19.19
C ALA A 393 -29.41 38.00 -19.53
N ALA A 394 -29.25 37.15 -18.51
CA ALA A 394 -29.00 35.74 -18.71
C ALA A 394 -29.89 34.82 -17.92
N TYR A 395 -29.91 33.62 -18.48
CA TYR A 395 -30.73 32.51 -18.09
C TYR A 395 -29.77 31.48 -17.45
N GLY A 396 -30.18 30.78 -16.40
CA GLY A 396 -29.33 29.82 -15.67
C GLY A 396 -28.78 28.70 -16.57
N TYR A 397 -29.56 28.31 -17.57
CA TYR A 397 -29.21 27.40 -18.66
C TYR A 397 -29.62 28.05 -19.99
N VAL A 398 -28.67 28.30 -20.91
CA VAL A 398 -28.95 29.00 -22.18
C VAL A 398 -28.79 28.08 -23.38
N LEU A 399 -29.83 27.99 -24.22
CA LEU A 399 -29.86 27.14 -25.41
C LEU A 399 -30.14 27.96 -26.67
N GLY A 400 -29.24 27.82 -27.66
CA GLY A 400 -29.58 27.92 -29.09
C GLY A 400 -29.28 29.23 -29.82
N PHE A 401 -28.32 29.20 -30.74
CA PHE A 401 -28.20 30.15 -31.85
C PHE A 401 -27.59 29.44 -33.07
N TYR A 402 -28.07 29.77 -34.28
CA TYR A 402 -27.57 29.47 -35.65
C TYR A 402 -27.71 28.06 -36.26
N THR A 403 -27.81 26.98 -35.49
CA THR A 403 -28.06 25.61 -36.00
C THR A 403 -29.12 24.88 -35.14
N PRO A 404 -29.71 23.78 -35.64
CA PRO A 404 -30.55 22.91 -34.82
C PRO A 404 -29.78 22.39 -33.60
N ALA A 405 -30.38 22.46 -32.43
CA ALA A 405 -29.76 22.05 -31.16
C ALA A 405 -30.73 21.19 -30.36
N THR A 406 -30.21 20.19 -29.66
CA THR A 406 -30.98 19.32 -28.76
C THR A 406 -30.42 19.40 -27.34
N VAL A 407 -31.32 19.53 -26.37
CA VAL A 407 -30.98 19.36 -24.95
C VAL A 407 -31.93 18.38 -24.31
N GLU A 408 -31.35 17.34 -23.75
CA GLU A 408 -32.06 16.27 -23.06
C GLU A 408 -31.61 16.22 -21.61
N ILE A 409 -32.56 16.31 -20.70
CA ILE A 409 -32.35 16.24 -19.26
C ILE A 409 -33.18 15.08 -18.72
N GLN A 410 -32.55 14.17 -17.98
CA GLN A 410 -33.21 13.02 -17.39
C GLN A 410 -32.75 12.79 -15.95
N GLY A 411 -33.66 12.40 -15.05
CA GLY A 411 -33.29 11.95 -13.70
C GLY A 411 -32.59 13.00 -12.83
N SER A 412 -32.64 14.28 -13.21
CA SER A 412 -31.75 15.31 -12.68
C SER A 412 -32.49 16.28 -11.75
N VAL A 413 -31.76 16.89 -10.81
CA VAL A 413 -32.30 17.84 -9.84
C VAL A 413 -31.63 19.20 -10.02
N PHE A 414 -32.44 20.26 -10.11
CA PHE A 414 -31.99 21.64 -10.21
C PHE A 414 -32.65 22.43 -9.08
N ASP A 415 -31.85 22.95 -8.16
CA ASP A 415 -32.33 23.61 -6.95
C ASP A 415 -31.56 24.91 -6.65
N GLU A 416 -32.24 25.85 -5.98
CA GLU A 416 -31.67 27.09 -5.41
C GLU A 416 -30.90 28.02 -6.40
N GLY A 417 -31.14 27.93 -7.71
CA GLY A 417 -30.50 28.80 -8.71
C GLY A 417 -31.04 30.24 -8.78
N PHE A 418 -30.18 31.21 -9.07
CA PHE A 418 -30.52 32.62 -9.26
C PHE A 418 -30.19 33.12 -10.67
N ALA A 419 -31.17 33.66 -11.39
CA ALA A 419 -30.95 34.28 -12.69
C ALA A 419 -31.62 35.64 -12.82
N ASP A 420 -31.05 36.52 -13.63
CA ASP A 420 -31.74 37.74 -14.01
C ASP A 420 -33.03 37.43 -14.81
N ARG A 421 -32.97 36.49 -15.77
CA ARG A 421 -34.06 36.29 -16.73
C ARG A 421 -34.88 35.03 -16.54
N ALA A 422 -34.28 33.85 -16.57
CA ALA A 422 -34.99 32.58 -16.35
C ALA A 422 -34.03 31.53 -15.79
N GLY A 423 -34.54 30.46 -15.16
CA GLY A 423 -33.74 29.29 -14.81
C GLY A 423 -33.16 28.59 -16.04
N PHE A 424 -34.02 28.25 -17.00
CA PHE A 424 -33.72 27.66 -18.30
C PHE A 424 -34.25 28.58 -19.39
N TYR A 425 -33.51 28.67 -20.49
CA TYR A 425 -33.92 29.43 -21.67
C TYR A 425 -33.62 28.68 -22.94
N ALA A 426 -34.70 28.19 -23.52
CA ALA A 426 -34.71 27.51 -24.78
C ALA A 426 -35.15 28.50 -25.87
N ALA A 427 -34.20 28.91 -26.72
CA ALA A 427 -34.43 30.02 -27.65
C ALA A 427 -33.93 29.77 -29.07
N SER A 428 -34.76 30.15 -30.03
CA SER A 428 -34.40 30.15 -31.45
C SER A 428 -34.68 31.50 -32.11
N PRO A 429 -33.79 32.50 -31.94
CA PRO A 429 -34.00 33.84 -32.48
C PRO A 429 -33.84 33.93 -34.00
N PHE A 430 -33.23 32.92 -34.63
CA PHE A 430 -32.92 32.90 -36.07
C PHE A 430 -33.66 31.81 -36.84
N GLY A 431 -34.66 31.18 -36.22
CA GLY A 431 -35.55 30.21 -36.87
C GLY A 431 -34.90 28.86 -37.18
N GLN A 432 -34.05 28.39 -36.28
CA GLN A 432 -33.49 27.03 -36.29
C GLN A 432 -34.10 26.22 -35.15
N PRO A 433 -34.62 25.01 -35.39
CA PRO A 433 -35.35 24.28 -34.36
C PRO A 433 -34.46 23.96 -33.15
N VAL A 434 -34.91 24.35 -31.96
CA VAL A 434 -34.33 23.89 -30.68
C VAL A 434 -35.31 22.91 -30.05
N ASP A 435 -34.84 21.71 -29.71
CA ASP A 435 -35.61 20.70 -28.98
C ASP A 435 -35.09 20.62 -27.55
N PHE A 436 -35.95 20.93 -26.58
CA PHE A 436 -35.67 20.84 -25.16
C PHE A 436 -36.56 19.76 -24.55
N VAL A 437 -35.95 18.74 -23.95
CA VAL A 437 -36.66 17.64 -23.32
C VAL A 437 -36.16 17.52 -21.88
N ILE A 438 -37.11 17.52 -20.93
CA ILE A 438 -36.84 17.22 -19.53
C ILE A 438 -37.76 16.10 -19.05
N ALA A 439 -37.20 15.08 -18.43
CA ALA A 439 -37.93 13.90 -17.98
C ALA A 439 -37.48 13.44 -16.60
N ASP A 440 -38.40 12.92 -15.79
CA ASP A 440 -38.11 12.25 -14.51
C ASP A 440 -37.21 13.11 -13.59
N SER A 441 -37.39 14.44 -13.62
CA SER A 441 -36.46 15.41 -13.03
C SER A 441 -37.18 16.33 -12.03
N ALA A 442 -36.43 17.10 -11.26
CA ALA A 442 -36.96 18.11 -10.35
C ALA A 442 -36.34 19.48 -10.62
N VAL A 443 -37.17 20.51 -10.70
CA VAL A 443 -36.79 21.92 -10.91
C VAL A 443 -37.50 22.75 -9.85
N THR A 444 -36.78 23.07 -8.77
CA THR A 444 -37.34 23.75 -7.60
C THR A 444 -36.50 24.94 -7.19
N GLY A 445 -37.10 25.85 -6.42
CA GLY A 445 -36.35 26.95 -5.79
C GLY A 445 -35.65 27.92 -6.75
N LEU A 446 -35.92 27.85 -8.07
CA LEU A 446 -35.29 28.73 -9.05
C LEU A 446 -35.92 30.12 -8.96
N SER A 447 -35.06 31.13 -8.78
CA SER A 447 -35.48 32.53 -8.68
C SER A 447 -34.97 33.33 -9.87
N ALA A 448 -35.91 33.77 -10.72
CA ALA A 448 -35.65 34.68 -11.82
C ALA A 448 -36.35 36.04 -11.65
N SER A 449 -35.81 37.11 -12.26
CA SER A 449 -36.49 38.42 -12.21
C SER A 449 -37.60 38.58 -13.27
N ASP A 450 -37.48 37.93 -14.43
CA ASP A 450 -38.36 38.17 -15.60
C ASP A 450 -39.27 36.98 -16.02
N TYR A 451 -38.75 35.77 -16.20
CA TYR A 451 -39.39 34.71 -17.01
C TYR A 451 -39.44 33.31 -16.36
N GLY A 452 -39.23 33.20 -15.04
CA GLY A 452 -39.51 31.96 -14.30
C GLY A 452 -38.46 30.85 -14.44
N ALA A 453 -38.86 29.61 -14.17
CA ALA A 453 -37.95 28.46 -14.28
C ALA A 453 -37.59 28.09 -15.71
N LEU A 454 -38.53 28.07 -16.66
CA LEU A 454 -38.26 27.76 -18.07
C LEU A 454 -38.88 28.82 -18.98
N SER A 455 -38.06 29.42 -19.84
CA SER A 455 -38.51 30.33 -20.88
C SER A 455 -38.31 29.74 -22.28
N VAL A 456 -39.38 29.76 -23.08
CA VAL A 456 -39.42 29.22 -24.44
C VAL A 456 -39.62 30.36 -25.44
N TYR A 457 -38.74 30.44 -26.44
CA TYR A 457 -38.76 31.50 -27.45
C TYR A 457 -38.41 31.03 -28.86
N GLY A 458 -39.11 31.58 -29.87
CA GLY A 458 -38.86 31.32 -31.28
C GLY A 458 -39.24 29.90 -31.72
N ASP A 459 -38.56 29.38 -32.75
CA ASP A 459 -38.75 28.01 -33.25
C ASP A 459 -38.18 26.97 -32.25
N THR A 460 -38.77 26.89 -31.06
CA THR A 460 -38.36 26.01 -29.96
C THR A 460 -39.53 25.12 -29.57
N ILE A 461 -39.25 23.84 -29.34
CA ILE A 461 -40.19 22.89 -28.75
C ILE A 461 -39.61 22.48 -27.40
N ALA A 462 -40.38 22.70 -26.33
CA ALA A 462 -40.01 22.26 -24.99
C ALA A 462 -41.01 21.20 -24.52
N THR A 463 -40.51 20.04 -24.11
CA THR A 463 -41.33 18.91 -23.67
C THR A 463 -40.91 18.49 -22.27
N SER A 464 -41.89 18.33 -21.38
CA SER A 464 -41.69 17.85 -20.02
C SER A 464 -42.48 16.55 -19.79
N PHE A 465 -41.84 15.59 -19.12
CA PHE A 465 -42.43 14.31 -18.71
C PHE A 465 -42.12 14.02 -17.25
N ASP A 466 -43.13 13.75 -16.43
CA ASP A 466 -42.94 13.30 -15.04
C ASP A 466 -41.95 14.17 -14.26
N THR A 467 -41.97 15.49 -14.52
CA THR A 467 -41.03 16.44 -13.94
C THR A 467 -41.73 17.20 -12.82
N ASP A 468 -41.07 17.30 -11.66
CA ASP A 468 -41.50 18.15 -10.56
C ASP A 468 -41.05 19.58 -10.80
N TRP A 469 -42.00 20.50 -11.00
CA TRP A 469 -41.73 21.94 -11.15
C TRP A 469 -41.94 22.71 -9.84
N GLY A 470 -42.04 22.03 -8.71
CA GLY A 470 -42.29 22.63 -7.40
C GLY A 470 -43.77 22.81 -7.10
N THR A 471 -44.09 22.99 -5.81
CA THR A 471 -45.49 23.14 -5.38
C THR A 471 -45.98 24.59 -5.53
N PRO A 472 -47.11 24.84 -6.22
CA PRO A 472 -47.64 26.20 -6.38
C PRO A 472 -47.90 26.90 -5.04
N ALA A 473 -47.24 28.04 -4.82
CA ALA A 473 -47.26 28.82 -3.57
C ALA A 473 -46.63 28.14 -2.34
N GLY A 474 -45.77 27.13 -2.54
CA GLY A 474 -44.86 26.57 -1.55
C GLY A 474 -43.65 27.46 -1.25
N ARG A 475 -42.75 27.02 -0.37
CA ARG A 475 -41.46 27.72 -0.15
C ARG A 475 -40.42 27.38 -1.22
N ASP A 476 -40.67 26.29 -1.94
CA ASP A 476 -39.73 25.66 -2.88
C ASP A 476 -40.24 25.82 -4.34
N ASP A 477 -41.20 26.74 -4.55
CA ASP A 477 -41.81 27.06 -5.84
C ASP A 477 -40.88 27.96 -6.68
N ASN A 478 -40.98 27.86 -8.00
CA ASN A 478 -40.18 28.68 -8.90
C ASN A 478 -40.77 30.10 -9.03
N LEU A 479 -39.90 31.10 -9.16
CA LEU A 479 -40.31 32.50 -9.24
C LEU A 479 -39.83 33.18 -10.54
N PRO A 480 -40.67 34.03 -11.19
CA PRO A 480 -42.08 34.32 -10.85
C PRO A 480 -43.10 33.22 -11.22
N VAL A 481 -42.77 32.30 -12.13
CA VAL A 481 -43.63 31.20 -12.63
C VAL A 481 -42.76 30.01 -13.10
N ASP A 482 -43.36 28.87 -13.43
CA ASP A 482 -42.61 27.71 -13.91
C ASP A 482 -42.25 27.83 -15.38
N VAL A 483 -43.22 28.18 -16.24
CA VAL A 483 -42.98 28.26 -17.69
C VAL A 483 -43.48 29.58 -18.27
N TYR A 484 -42.65 30.17 -19.12
CA TYR A 484 -42.91 31.43 -19.80
C TYR A 484 -42.68 31.31 -21.31
N THR A 485 -43.70 31.57 -22.13
CA THR A 485 -43.58 31.52 -23.60
C THR A 485 -43.63 32.91 -24.21
N ILE A 486 -42.74 33.21 -25.16
CA ILE A 486 -42.65 34.51 -25.86
C ILE A 486 -42.94 34.31 -27.35
N ASP A 487 -44.08 34.82 -27.83
CA ASP A 487 -44.49 34.75 -29.24
C ASP A 487 -43.64 35.71 -30.10
N ASN A 488 -43.00 35.20 -31.16
CA ASN A 488 -42.15 35.99 -32.05
C ASN A 488 -42.98 36.91 -33.00
N GLY A 489 -44.28 36.62 -33.15
CA GLY A 489 -45.22 37.34 -34.01
C GLY A 489 -46.08 38.40 -33.30
N SER A 490 -46.13 38.40 -31.97
CA SER A 490 -46.86 39.38 -31.17
C SER A 490 -46.11 39.72 -29.88
N ALA A 491 -46.26 40.93 -29.34
CA ALA A 491 -45.70 41.23 -28.01
C ALA A 491 -46.47 40.53 -26.86
N ALA A 492 -47.15 39.41 -27.15
CA ALA A 492 -47.88 38.63 -26.18
C ALA A 492 -46.94 37.64 -25.50
N THR A 493 -47.11 37.54 -24.19
CA THR A 493 -46.40 36.61 -23.34
C THR A 493 -47.43 35.78 -22.61
N ASN A 494 -47.15 34.48 -22.43
CA ASN A 494 -48.00 33.59 -21.65
C ASN A 494 -47.20 33.02 -20.49
N GLU A 495 -47.85 32.95 -19.34
CA GLU A 495 -47.30 32.48 -18.06
C GLU A 495 -48.06 31.23 -17.63
N TYR A 496 -47.33 30.19 -17.25
CA TYR A 496 -47.89 28.90 -16.82
C TYR A 496 -47.25 28.49 -15.50
N THR A 497 -48.08 27.96 -14.61
CA THR A 497 -47.65 27.36 -13.34
C THR A 497 -48.02 25.89 -13.38
N TYR A 498 -47.04 25.03 -13.15
CA TYR A 498 -47.12 23.58 -13.11
C TYR A 498 -46.84 23.12 -11.67
N GLY A 499 -47.11 21.85 -11.39
CA GLY A 499 -46.80 21.23 -10.10
C GLY A 499 -45.96 19.98 -10.28
N ASP A 500 -46.12 19.06 -9.36
CA ASP A 500 -45.41 17.78 -9.33
C ASP A 500 -45.86 16.84 -10.46
N GLU A 501 -44.92 16.07 -11.05
CA GLU A 501 -45.16 14.99 -12.04
C GLU A 501 -45.92 15.45 -13.32
N GLU A 502 -45.59 16.63 -13.86
CA GLU A 502 -46.37 17.23 -14.95
C GLU A 502 -45.94 16.79 -16.35
N PHE A 503 -46.90 16.85 -17.28
CA PHE A 503 -46.71 16.52 -18.70
C PHE A 503 -47.20 17.65 -19.59
N PHE A 504 -46.27 18.30 -20.30
CA PHE A 504 -46.63 19.36 -21.24
C PHE A 504 -45.69 19.43 -22.45
N THR A 505 -46.18 20.10 -23.49
CA THR A 505 -45.36 20.50 -24.65
C THR A 505 -45.65 21.97 -24.93
N CYS A 506 -44.61 22.78 -24.96
CA CYS A 506 -44.68 24.21 -25.19
C CYS A 506 -43.97 24.58 -26.49
N THR A 507 -44.50 25.60 -27.16
CA THR A 507 -43.88 26.33 -28.27
C THR A 507 -43.89 27.82 -27.95
N ASP A 508 -43.35 28.66 -28.83
CA ASP A 508 -43.48 30.12 -28.69
C ASP A 508 -44.94 30.62 -28.74
N GLU A 509 -45.84 29.87 -29.40
CA GLU A 509 -47.28 30.17 -29.43
C GLU A 509 -48.01 29.81 -28.12
N GLY A 510 -47.41 28.96 -27.26
CA GLY A 510 -47.96 28.57 -25.96
C GLY A 510 -47.75 27.11 -25.57
N CYS A 511 -48.31 26.78 -24.40
CA CYS A 511 -48.49 25.45 -23.82
C CYS A 511 -50.02 25.19 -23.68
#